data_AF-A0A918XGZ1-F1
#
_entry.id   AF-A0A918XGZ1-F1
#
_cell.length_a   1.000
_cell.length_b   1.000
_cell.length_c   1.000
_cell.angle_alpha   90.00
_cell.angle_beta   90.00
_cell.angle_gamma   90.00
#
_symmetry.space_group_name_H-M   'P 1'
#
loop_
_entity.id
_entity.type
_entity.pdbx_description
1 polymer ?
#
loop_
_entity_poly.entity_id
_entity_poly.type
_entity_poly.pdbx_seq_one_letter_code
_entity_poly.pdbx_strand_id
1 'polypeptide(L)'
;MPSCPSGHHSTADGFCDVCGFRMQTLIPSDVPAPPPLPDPDPGVGEPRGGPCPGCGTSRAGRFCEECGHDFTTQPGAHQLRYPGAHPFGTLWNADVSADPAYYQYMVDQGMLDPDRIVFPADHRPRRVPLSGDRIRIGRSRASRGPVPEIDLGGPGGDPAISHVHAVLLAGEADTWTLMDPGSTNGTTVNGIANPITPHVEVPLNDNDRIYVGAWTVIVVRRG
;
A
#
# COMPACT_ATOMS: atom_id res chain seq x y z
N MET A 1 33.91 -21.36 10.50
CA MET A 1 32.53 -21.16 10.99
C MET A 1 32.04 -19.86 10.42
N PRO A 2 30.91 -19.84 9.69
CA PRO A 2 30.40 -18.61 9.10
C PRO A 2 30.14 -17.61 10.24
N SER A 3 30.57 -16.37 10.05
CA SER A 3 30.45 -15.33 11.07
C SER A 3 29.19 -14.52 10.81
N CYS A 4 28.31 -14.45 11.82
CA CYS A 4 27.14 -13.59 11.75
C CYS A 4 27.61 -12.12 11.73
N PRO A 5 27.05 -11.26 10.85
CA PRO A 5 27.40 -9.84 10.79
C PRO A 5 27.15 -9.10 12.11
N SER A 6 26.25 -9.62 12.95
CA SER A 6 25.91 -9.07 14.27
C SER A 6 26.76 -9.64 15.41
N GLY A 7 27.78 -10.46 15.12
CA GLY A 7 28.73 -10.97 16.12
C GLY A 7 28.30 -12.21 16.90
N HIS A 8 27.19 -12.87 16.52
CA HIS A 8 26.71 -14.08 17.16
C HIS A 8 27.40 -15.35 16.64
N HIS A 9 27.53 -16.35 17.52
CA HIS A 9 27.92 -17.71 17.15
C HIS A 9 26.69 -18.51 16.71
N SER A 10 26.61 -18.85 15.42
CA SER A 10 25.56 -19.67 14.82
C SER A 10 26.16 -20.98 14.29
N THR A 11 25.43 -22.08 14.41
CA THR A 11 25.82 -23.37 13.79
C THR A 11 25.18 -23.60 12.42
N ALA A 12 24.28 -22.71 11.99
CA ALA A 12 23.61 -22.76 10.69
C ALA A 12 24.37 -21.97 9.61
N ASP A 13 24.45 -22.55 8.41
CA ASP A 13 25.27 -22.02 7.30
C ASP A 13 24.58 -20.94 6.44
N GLY A 14 23.25 -20.79 6.56
CA GLY A 14 22.45 -19.88 5.73
C GLY A 14 21.91 -18.64 6.45
N PHE A 15 21.26 -18.84 7.59
CA PHE A 15 20.68 -17.79 8.42
C PHE A 15 21.06 -18.03 9.87
N CYS A 16 21.34 -16.96 10.62
CA CYS A 16 21.66 -17.07 12.03
C CYS A 16 20.40 -17.48 12.83
N ASP A 17 20.50 -18.58 13.55
CA ASP A 17 19.46 -19.13 14.43
C ASP A 17 19.11 -18.23 15.63
N VAL A 18 20.00 -17.30 16.00
CA VAL A 18 19.78 -16.34 17.09
C VAL A 18 19.05 -15.07 16.64
N CYS A 19 19.36 -14.55 15.45
CA CYS A 19 18.89 -13.21 15.02
C CYS A 19 18.25 -13.13 13.63
N GLY A 20 18.25 -14.23 12.86
CA GLY A 20 17.59 -14.31 11.55
C GLY A 20 18.33 -13.67 10.38
N PHE A 21 19.50 -13.03 10.57
CA PHE A 21 20.28 -12.46 9.48
C PHE A 21 20.96 -13.53 8.62
N ARG A 22 21.07 -13.28 7.31
CA ARG A 22 21.82 -14.14 6.38
C ARG A 22 23.31 -14.15 6.75
N MET A 23 23.87 -15.35 6.80
CA MET A 23 25.30 -15.58 7.01
C MET A 23 26.06 -15.30 5.71
N GLN A 24 27.16 -14.55 5.78
CA GLN A 24 27.97 -14.25 4.60
C GLN A 24 28.76 -15.50 4.18
N THR A 25 28.39 -16.10 3.05
CA THR A 25 29.13 -17.21 2.46
C THR A 25 30.42 -16.69 1.83
N LEU A 26 31.56 -16.96 2.46
CA LEU A 26 32.87 -16.78 1.82
C LEU A 26 33.04 -17.89 0.78
N ILE A 27 32.78 -17.57 -0.48
CA ILE A 27 33.06 -18.47 -1.61
C ILE A 27 34.57 -18.36 -1.92
N PRO A 28 35.33 -19.47 -1.95
CA PRO A 28 36.74 -19.43 -2.37
C PRO A 28 36.83 -18.97 -3.83
N SER A 29 37.57 -17.90 -4.07
CA SER A 29 37.86 -17.39 -5.41
C SER A 29 39.04 -18.15 -6.01
N ASP A 30 38.76 -19.10 -6.90
CA ASP A 30 39.80 -19.73 -7.73
C ASP A 30 39.24 -20.13 -9.11
N VAL A 31 38.71 -19.14 -9.84
CA VAL A 31 38.36 -19.27 -11.26
C VAL A 31 39.15 -18.22 -12.04
N PRO A 32 39.94 -18.59 -13.07
CA PRO A 32 40.68 -17.62 -13.87
C PRO A 32 39.72 -16.67 -14.60
N ALA A 33 40.08 -15.38 -14.60
CA ALA A 33 39.26 -14.30 -15.12
C ALA A 33 38.93 -14.48 -16.62
N PRO A 34 37.67 -14.32 -17.04
CA PRO A 34 37.33 -14.18 -18.45
C PRO A 34 37.93 -12.89 -19.03
N PRO A 35 38.17 -12.82 -20.35
CA PRO A 35 38.68 -11.61 -21.00
C PRO A 35 37.77 -10.40 -20.74
N PRO A 36 38.32 -9.17 -20.72
CA PRO A 36 37.54 -7.99 -20.41
C PRO A 36 36.40 -7.84 -21.42
N LEU A 37 35.17 -7.91 -20.91
CA LEU A 37 33.99 -7.46 -21.64
C LEU A 37 34.11 -5.95 -21.86
N PRO A 38 33.61 -5.43 -23.00
CA PRO A 38 33.51 -3.98 -23.20
C PRO A 38 32.74 -3.36 -22.03
N ASP A 39 33.15 -2.16 -21.63
CA ASP A 39 32.61 -1.44 -20.48
C ASP A 39 31.07 -1.50 -20.46
N PRO A 40 30.45 -1.84 -19.33
CA PRO A 40 29.02 -1.65 -19.20
C PRO A 40 28.75 -0.15 -19.31
N ASP A 41 28.07 0.21 -20.40
CA ASP A 41 27.35 1.47 -20.56
C ASP A 41 26.72 1.84 -19.20
N PRO A 42 26.83 3.09 -18.70
CA PRO A 42 26.15 3.51 -17.49
C PRO A 42 24.64 3.62 -17.74
N GLY A 43 24.02 2.48 -18.03
CA GLY A 43 22.60 2.23 -17.94
C GLY A 43 22.22 2.18 -16.47
N VAL A 44 22.15 3.37 -15.85
CA VAL A 44 21.03 3.66 -14.95
C VAL A 44 19.81 3.18 -15.71
N GLY A 45 19.19 2.09 -15.26
CA GLY A 45 18.04 1.54 -15.94
C GLY A 45 17.04 2.65 -16.18
N GLU A 46 16.94 3.11 -17.43
CA GLU A 46 15.92 4.04 -17.85
C GLU A 46 14.58 3.49 -17.37
N PRO A 47 13.71 4.31 -16.77
CA PRO A 47 12.38 3.87 -16.38
C PRO A 47 11.71 3.31 -17.65
N ARG A 48 11.55 1.99 -17.71
CA ARG A 48 10.86 1.34 -18.82
C ARG A 48 9.40 1.75 -18.75
N GLY A 49 9.06 2.77 -19.53
CA GLY A 49 7.74 3.38 -19.64
C GLY A 49 7.81 4.86 -19.31
N GLY A 50 7.30 5.69 -20.23
CA GLY A 50 7.29 7.14 -20.11
C GLY A 50 6.60 7.68 -18.84
N PRO A 51 6.54 9.01 -18.70
CA PRO A 51 5.95 9.64 -17.52
C PRO A 51 4.52 9.17 -17.28
N CYS A 52 4.14 9.04 -16.02
CA CYS A 52 2.79 8.64 -15.64
C CYS A 52 1.76 9.57 -16.30
N PRO A 53 0.78 9.06 -17.06
CA PRO A 53 -0.22 9.92 -17.71
C PRO A 53 -1.11 10.64 -16.70
N GLY A 54 -1.18 10.18 -15.44
CA GLY A 54 -1.95 10.81 -14.38
C GLY A 54 -1.25 11.96 -13.65
N CYS A 55 0.07 11.93 -13.50
CA CYS A 55 0.80 12.91 -12.69
C CYS A 55 2.20 13.31 -13.19
N GLY A 56 2.69 12.69 -14.26
CA GLY A 56 3.99 12.97 -14.87
C GLY A 56 5.18 12.24 -14.23
N THR A 57 5.00 11.56 -13.08
CA THR A 57 6.08 10.85 -12.39
C THR A 57 6.63 9.68 -13.20
N SER A 58 7.94 9.49 -13.18
CA SER A 58 8.62 8.37 -13.85
C SER A 58 8.08 7.02 -13.37
N ARG A 59 7.86 6.10 -14.30
CA ARG A 59 7.36 4.77 -14.01
C ARG A 59 8.44 3.92 -13.34
N ALA A 60 8.17 3.48 -12.11
CA ALA A 60 9.00 2.52 -11.38
C ALA A 60 8.39 1.10 -11.30
N GLY A 61 7.09 0.94 -11.60
CA GLY A 61 6.39 -0.33 -11.45
C GLY A 61 5.11 -0.46 -12.29
N ARG A 62 4.23 -1.40 -11.92
CA ARG A 62 2.88 -1.56 -12.50
C ARG A 62 1.95 -0.43 -12.08
N PHE A 63 2.13 0.12 -10.89
CA PHE A 63 1.36 1.26 -10.39
C PHE A 63 2.27 2.45 -10.17
N CYS A 64 1.74 3.65 -10.33
CA CYS A 64 2.45 4.88 -9.99
C CYS A 64 2.36 5.10 -8.48
N GLU A 65 3.49 5.16 -7.80
CA GLU A 65 3.58 5.40 -6.34
C GLU A 65 3.09 6.80 -5.94
N GLU A 66 3.11 7.74 -6.89
CA GLU A 66 2.72 9.12 -6.65
C GLU A 66 1.20 9.33 -6.75
N CYS A 67 0.53 8.67 -7.71
CA CYS A 67 -0.89 8.90 -7.98
C CYS A 67 -1.76 7.63 -8.04
N GLY A 68 -1.18 6.45 -7.85
CA GLY A 68 -1.87 5.16 -7.89
C GLY A 68 -2.31 4.71 -9.29
N HIS A 69 -1.85 5.36 -10.36
CA HIS A 69 -2.20 4.99 -11.74
C HIS A 69 -1.66 3.59 -12.08
N ASP A 70 -2.54 2.66 -12.43
CA ASP A 70 -2.16 1.34 -12.98
C ASP A 70 -1.78 1.47 -14.46
N PHE A 71 -0.54 1.13 -14.78
CA PHE A 71 0.02 1.17 -16.14
C PHE A 71 -0.40 -0.02 -17.01
N THR A 72 -1.09 -1.02 -16.45
CA THR A 72 -1.63 -2.17 -17.20
C THR A 72 -3.08 -2.00 -17.61
N THR A 73 -3.80 -1.02 -17.05
CA THR A 73 -5.12 -0.65 -17.57
C THR A 73 -4.92 0.05 -18.91
N GLN A 74 -5.30 -0.63 -20.00
CA GLN A 74 -5.26 -0.05 -21.34
C GLN A 74 -6.13 1.22 -21.38
N PRO A 75 -5.59 2.38 -21.81
CA PRO A 75 -6.42 3.53 -22.15
C PRO A 75 -7.26 3.15 -23.37
N GLY A 76 -8.49 2.71 -23.12
CA GLY A 76 -9.43 2.28 -24.16
C GLY A 76 -10.34 1.10 -23.78
N ALA A 77 -9.99 0.28 -22.78
CA ALA A 77 -10.84 -0.86 -22.40
C ALA A 77 -12.06 -0.45 -21.53
N HIS A 78 -12.07 0.76 -20.96
CA HIS A 78 -13.17 1.28 -20.12
C HIS A 78 -13.98 2.41 -20.79
N GLN A 79 -13.76 2.73 -22.06
CA GLN A 79 -14.42 3.86 -22.73
C GLN A 79 -15.77 3.54 -23.41
N LEU A 80 -16.40 2.41 -23.08
CA LEU A 80 -17.81 2.16 -23.43
C LEU A 80 -18.64 1.72 -22.21
N ARG A 81 -18.53 2.44 -21.09
CA ARG A 81 -19.67 2.56 -20.17
C ARG A 81 -20.13 4.01 -20.18
N TYR A 82 -21.29 4.21 -20.78
CA TYR A 82 -22.01 5.48 -20.78
C TYR A 82 -22.11 6.04 -19.34
N PRO A 83 -22.03 7.37 -19.15
CA PRO A 83 -22.43 8.01 -17.91
C PRO A 83 -23.97 7.95 -17.83
N GLY A 84 -24.50 6.87 -17.25
CA GLY A 84 -25.94 6.72 -17.09
C GLY A 84 -26.32 5.28 -16.77
N ALA A 85 -26.79 5.09 -15.53
CA ALA A 85 -27.37 3.87 -15.01
C ALA A 85 -26.40 2.68 -14.88
N HIS A 86 -25.66 2.65 -13.77
CA HIS A 86 -25.65 1.39 -13.03
C HIS A 86 -27.13 1.10 -12.70
N PRO A 87 -27.69 -0.07 -13.07
CA PRO A 87 -28.98 -0.48 -12.54
C PRO A 87 -28.90 -0.46 -11.00
N PHE A 88 -30.01 -0.55 -10.29
CA PHE A 88 -30.05 -0.64 -8.83
C PHE A 88 -29.30 -1.89 -8.32
N GLY A 89 -27.98 -1.86 -8.44
CA GLY A 89 -27.02 -2.79 -7.89
C GLY A 89 -26.86 -2.49 -6.41
N THR A 90 -26.29 -3.44 -5.69
CA THR A 90 -26.20 -3.29 -4.24
C THR A 90 -25.27 -2.13 -3.90
N LEU A 91 -25.78 -1.09 -3.24
CA LEU A 91 -24.99 0.10 -2.93
C LEU A 91 -23.97 -0.25 -1.85
N TRP A 92 -22.68 -0.17 -2.18
CA TRP A 92 -21.63 -0.30 -1.20
C TRP A 92 -21.31 1.04 -0.55
N ASN A 93 -20.95 0.99 0.73
CA ASN A 93 -20.54 2.14 1.53
C ASN A 93 -19.26 1.81 2.30
N ALA A 94 -18.39 2.80 2.46
CA ALA A 94 -17.28 2.77 3.41
C ALA A 94 -17.63 3.64 4.63
N ASP A 95 -17.76 3.01 5.80
CA ASP A 95 -17.82 3.71 7.08
C ASP A 95 -16.41 3.93 7.59
N VAL A 96 -15.98 5.19 7.64
CA VAL A 96 -14.65 5.61 8.08
C VAL A 96 -14.75 6.13 9.51
N SER A 97 -13.90 5.63 10.40
CA SER A 97 -13.79 6.07 11.79
C SER A 97 -12.38 5.92 12.35
N ALA A 98 -12.11 6.50 13.52
CA ALA A 98 -10.90 6.20 14.29
C ALA A 98 -11.22 5.11 15.33
N ASP A 99 -10.38 4.09 15.42
CA ASP A 99 -10.53 2.97 16.33
C ASP A 99 -9.51 3.07 17.48
N PRO A 100 -9.94 3.35 18.73
CA PRO A 100 -9.04 3.47 19.86
C PRO A 100 -8.37 2.14 20.23
N ALA A 101 -9.00 1.00 19.94
CA ALA A 101 -8.38 -0.31 20.19
C ALA A 101 -7.26 -0.59 19.19
N TYR A 102 -7.45 -0.22 17.92
CA TYR A 102 -6.39 -0.29 16.92
C TYR A 102 -5.21 0.63 17.28
N TYR A 103 -5.49 1.88 17.64
CA TYR A 103 -4.45 2.82 18.08
C TYR A 103 -3.66 2.28 19.28
N GLN A 104 -4.37 1.80 20.31
CA GLN A 104 -3.71 1.26 21.50
C GLN A 104 -2.84 0.05 21.17
N TYR A 105 -3.31 -0.84 20.28
CA TYR A 105 -2.50 -1.95 19.81
C TYR A 105 -1.21 -1.49 19.13
N MET A 106 -1.28 -0.47 18.25
CA MET A 106 -0.10 0.07 17.58
C MET A 106 0.93 0.62 18.58
N VAL A 107 0.46 1.27 19.65
CA VAL A 107 1.29 1.73 20.77
C VAL A 107 1.91 0.55 21.52
N ASP A 108 1.10 -0.44 21.90
CA ASP A 108 1.56 -1.60 22.68
C ASP A 108 2.58 -2.47 21.93
N GLN A 109 2.50 -2.50 20.59
CA GLN A 109 3.48 -3.18 19.74
C GLN A 109 4.73 -2.33 19.43
N GLY A 110 4.80 -1.09 19.93
CA GLY A 110 5.91 -0.17 19.66
C GLY A 110 5.99 0.30 18.20
N MET A 111 4.91 0.16 17.44
CA MET A 111 4.81 0.63 16.04
C MET A 111 4.40 2.11 15.95
N LEU A 112 3.91 2.67 17.05
CA LEU A 112 3.44 4.05 17.14
C LEU A 112 3.96 4.72 18.42
N ASP A 113 4.50 5.93 18.28
CA ASP A 113 4.90 6.78 19.41
C ASP A 113 3.74 7.71 19.79
N PRO A 114 3.08 7.50 20.95
CA PRO A 114 1.89 8.27 21.34
C PRO A 114 2.20 9.73 21.67
N ASP A 115 3.46 10.10 21.94
CA ASP A 115 3.85 11.49 22.18
C ASP A 115 3.99 12.27 20.86
N ARG A 116 4.18 11.56 19.73
CA ARG A 116 4.32 12.16 18.39
C ARG A 116 3.04 12.11 17.57
N ILE A 117 2.29 11.03 17.69
CA ILE A 117 1.02 10.82 16.98
C ILE A 117 -0.05 10.56 18.03
N VAL A 118 -0.72 11.64 18.45
CA VAL A 118 -1.75 11.61 19.49
C VAL A 118 -3.09 11.19 18.89
N PHE A 119 -3.81 10.28 19.54
CA PHE A 119 -5.16 9.89 19.15
C PHE A 119 -6.10 11.11 19.08
N PRO A 120 -6.92 11.28 18.03
CA PRO A 120 -7.75 12.45 17.86
C PRO A 120 -8.89 12.49 18.90
N ALA A 121 -8.97 13.60 19.65
CA ALA A 121 -10.05 13.82 20.63
C ALA A 121 -11.43 13.92 19.99
N ASP A 122 -11.51 14.56 18.80
CA ASP A 122 -12.75 14.76 18.05
C ASP A 122 -12.62 14.11 16.66
N HIS A 123 -13.11 12.87 16.54
CA HIS A 123 -13.30 12.22 15.25
C HIS A 123 -14.78 11.91 15.06
N ARG A 124 -15.35 12.30 13.91
CA ARG A 124 -16.73 11.96 13.57
C ARG A 124 -16.70 10.86 12.52
N PRO A 125 -17.29 9.68 12.80
CA PRO A 125 -17.49 8.67 11.78
C PRO A 125 -18.21 9.27 10.58
N ARG A 126 -17.78 8.91 9.37
CA ARG A 126 -18.42 9.34 8.13
C ARG A 126 -18.63 8.16 7.20
N ARG A 127 -19.75 8.20 6.47
CA ARG A 127 -20.07 7.22 5.44
C ARG A 127 -19.80 7.80 4.07
N VAL A 128 -19.08 7.05 3.25
CA VAL A 128 -18.78 7.40 1.85
C VAL A 128 -19.37 6.33 0.94
N PRO A 129 -20.23 6.67 -0.03
CA PRO A 129 -20.70 5.69 -1.01
C PRO A 129 -19.52 5.24 -1.89
N LEU A 130 -19.44 3.94 -2.16
CA LEU A 130 -18.49 3.41 -3.12
C LEU A 130 -19.11 3.46 -4.52
N SER A 131 -18.58 4.32 -5.38
CA SER A 131 -19.08 4.54 -6.74
C SER A 131 -17.93 4.75 -7.74
N GLY A 132 -18.14 4.31 -8.98
CA GLY A 132 -17.15 4.35 -10.05
C GLY A 132 -16.28 3.10 -10.10
N ASP A 133 -15.29 3.09 -10.99
CA ASP A 133 -14.45 1.91 -11.23
C ASP A 133 -13.29 1.79 -10.22
N ARG A 134 -12.93 2.90 -9.56
CA ARG A 134 -11.78 2.98 -8.66
C ARG A 134 -11.93 4.09 -7.63
N ILE A 135 -11.55 3.83 -6.39
CA ILE A 135 -11.54 4.78 -5.28
C ILE A 135 -10.17 4.75 -4.61
N ARG A 136 -9.48 5.89 -4.56
CA ARG A 136 -8.22 6.05 -3.83
C ARG A 136 -8.51 6.44 -2.39
N ILE A 137 -7.82 5.78 -1.47
CA ILE A 137 -7.79 6.06 -0.05
C ILE A 137 -6.43 6.63 0.28
N GLY A 138 -6.37 7.77 0.94
CA GLY A 138 -5.10 8.37 1.33
C GLY A 138 -5.24 9.80 1.82
N ARG A 139 -4.11 10.48 1.98
CA ARG A 139 -4.06 11.90 2.34
C ARG A 139 -3.88 12.79 1.11
N SER A 140 -4.73 13.80 0.96
CA SER A 140 -4.54 14.83 -0.07
C SER A 140 -3.20 15.58 0.11
N ARG A 141 -2.61 16.01 -1.01
CA ARG A 141 -1.48 16.96 -1.00
C ARG A 141 -2.02 18.37 -1.13
N ALA A 142 -1.59 19.27 -0.26
CA ALA A 142 -2.10 20.65 -0.18
C ALA A 142 -1.81 21.53 -1.42
N SER A 143 -1.05 21.07 -2.43
CA SER A 143 -0.65 21.95 -3.54
C SER A 143 -0.46 21.31 -4.93
N ARG A 144 -0.22 20.00 -5.06
CA ARG A 144 -0.11 19.30 -6.37
C ARG A 144 -0.48 17.83 -6.21
N GLY A 145 -1.61 17.42 -6.78
CA GLY A 145 -2.02 16.03 -6.88
C GLY A 145 -3.54 15.85 -6.91
N PRO A 146 -4.06 14.78 -7.53
CA PRO A 146 -5.47 14.47 -7.46
C PRO A 146 -5.87 14.16 -6.00
N VAL A 147 -6.96 14.76 -5.54
CA VAL A 147 -7.53 14.46 -4.22
C VAL A 147 -8.01 13.00 -4.23
N PRO A 148 -7.66 12.19 -3.22
CA PRO A 148 -8.21 10.84 -3.09
C PRO A 148 -9.71 10.92 -2.82
N GLU A 149 -10.48 10.00 -3.41
CA GLU A 149 -11.94 9.95 -3.25
C GLU A 149 -12.32 9.75 -1.76
N ILE A 150 -11.50 9.00 -1.01
CA ILE A 150 -11.55 8.95 0.46
C ILE A 150 -10.31 9.66 1.01
N ASP A 151 -10.43 10.97 1.23
CA ASP A 151 -9.38 11.78 1.86
C ASP A 151 -9.36 11.65 3.39
N LEU A 152 -8.20 11.26 3.91
CA LEU A 152 -7.93 11.02 5.33
C LEU A 152 -6.84 11.94 5.89
N GLY A 153 -6.40 12.94 5.11
CA GLY A 153 -5.32 13.88 5.47
C GLY A 153 -5.75 15.26 5.95
N GLY A 154 -7.06 15.56 5.98
CA GLY A 154 -7.59 16.87 6.39
C GLY A 154 -7.37 17.21 7.87
N PRO A 155 -8.00 18.29 8.39
CA PRO A 155 -7.94 18.62 9.82
C PRO A 155 -8.42 17.45 10.69
N GLY A 156 -7.58 17.01 11.64
CA GLY A 156 -7.85 15.82 12.45
C GLY A 156 -7.65 14.49 11.71
N GLY A 157 -7.06 14.53 10.51
CA GLY A 157 -6.69 13.37 9.72
C GLY A 157 -5.52 12.58 10.32
N ASP A 158 -5.34 11.37 9.83
CA ASP A 158 -4.35 10.43 10.33
C ASP A 158 -2.97 10.69 9.67
N PRO A 159 -1.97 11.16 10.43
CA PRO A 159 -0.68 11.56 9.87
C PRO A 159 0.14 10.37 9.34
N ALA A 160 -0.17 9.16 9.80
CA ALA A 160 0.48 7.92 9.39
C ALA A 160 -0.09 7.36 8.08
N ILE A 161 -1.06 8.03 7.46
CA ILE A 161 -1.59 7.64 6.15
C ILE A 161 -0.70 8.18 5.02
N SER A 162 -0.52 7.36 3.98
CA SER A 162 0.23 7.71 2.77
C SER A 162 -0.65 8.49 1.78
N HIS A 163 -0.05 9.23 0.85
CA HIS A 163 -0.83 10.04 -0.11
C HIS A 163 -1.79 9.21 -0.95
N VAL A 164 -1.32 8.06 -1.42
CA VAL A 164 -2.14 6.97 -1.89
C VAL A 164 -1.77 5.77 -1.02
N HIS A 165 -2.63 5.42 -0.10
CA HIS A 165 -2.36 4.37 0.90
C HIS A 165 -3.02 3.05 0.51
N ALA A 166 -4.24 3.13 -0.01
CA ALA A 166 -4.93 1.96 -0.55
C ALA A 166 -5.83 2.36 -1.72
N VAL A 167 -6.21 1.39 -2.54
CA VAL A 167 -7.11 1.58 -3.67
C VAL A 167 -8.17 0.49 -3.61
N LEU A 168 -9.44 0.91 -3.72
CA LEU A 168 -10.55 0.01 -3.97
C LEU A 168 -10.83 -0.02 -5.48
N LEU A 169 -10.95 -1.22 -6.04
CA LEU A 169 -11.23 -1.46 -7.44
C LEU A 169 -12.60 -2.15 -7.56
N ALA A 170 -13.46 -1.62 -8.42
CA ALA A 170 -14.75 -2.23 -8.68
C ALA A 170 -14.54 -3.49 -9.54
N GLY A 171 -15.05 -4.62 -9.05
CA GLY A 171 -15.08 -5.87 -9.78
C GLY A 171 -16.37 -6.05 -10.59
N GLU A 172 -16.57 -7.27 -11.08
CA GLU A 172 -17.84 -7.67 -11.68
C GLU A 172 -18.93 -7.83 -10.60
N ALA A 173 -20.20 -7.72 -11.01
CA ALA A 173 -21.38 -8.03 -10.17
C ALA A 173 -21.40 -7.32 -8.79
N ASP A 174 -21.09 -6.02 -8.76
CA ASP A 174 -21.08 -5.18 -7.55
C ASP A 174 -20.14 -5.72 -6.45
N THR A 175 -18.96 -6.19 -6.83
CA THR A 175 -17.89 -6.58 -5.88
C THR A 175 -16.80 -5.53 -5.82
N TRP A 176 -16.03 -5.54 -4.73
CA TRP A 176 -14.88 -4.65 -4.55
C TRP A 176 -13.64 -5.46 -4.17
N THR A 177 -12.48 -5.09 -4.71
CA THR A 177 -11.18 -5.58 -4.25
C THR A 177 -10.40 -4.42 -3.64
N LEU A 178 -9.57 -4.72 -2.64
CA LEU A 178 -8.63 -3.82 -2.00
C LEU A 178 -7.21 -4.12 -2.50
N MET A 179 -6.44 -3.08 -2.78
CA MET A 179 -5.03 -3.20 -3.10
C MET A 179 -4.22 -2.10 -2.40
N ASP A 180 -3.11 -2.48 -1.79
CA ASP A 180 -2.12 -1.56 -1.26
C ASP A 180 -1.04 -1.28 -2.34
N PRO A 181 -0.86 -0.03 -2.83
CA PRO A 181 0.14 0.32 -3.82
C PRO A 181 1.57 0.50 -3.27
N GLY A 182 1.87 0.02 -2.06
CA GLY A 182 3.17 0.21 -1.40
C GLY A 182 3.16 1.32 -0.35
N SER A 183 2.10 1.39 0.44
CA SER A 183 1.97 2.31 1.56
C SER A 183 3.09 2.13 2.59
N THR A 184 3.42 3.20 3.29
CA THR A 184 4.57 3.20 4.23
C THR A 184 4.32 2.34 5.46
N ASN A 185 3.09 2.33 5.97
CA ASN A 185 2.72 1.62 7.21
C ASN A 185 1.91 0.34 6.95
N GLY A 186 1.68 0.00 5.68
CA GLY A 186 0.90 -1.17 5.28
C GLY A 186 -0.60 -1.02 5.49
N THR A 187 -1.34 -1.91 4.84
CA THR A 187 -2.79 -2.06 4.95
C THR A 187 -3.11 -3.44 5.49
N THR A 188 -4.02 -3.57 6.45
CA THR A 188 -4.48 -4.88 6.95
C THR A 188 -6.00 -5.03 6.78
N VAL A 189 -6.48 -6.28 6.70
CA VAL A 189 -7.91 -6.60 6.59
C VAL A 189 -8.30 -7.60 7.67
N ASN A 190 -9.43 -7.36 8.36
CA ASN A 190 -10.03 -8.25 9.36
C ASN A 190 -9.05 -8.70 10.48
N GLY A 191 -8.14 -7.81 10.84
CA GLY A 191 -7.06 -8.03 11.79
C GLY A 191 -5.97 -7.00 11.56
N ILE A 192 -5.00 -6.95 12.48
CA ILE A 192 -4.00 -5.88 12.56
C ILE A 192 -2.55 -6.38 12.50
N ALA A 193 -2.34 -7.69 12.61
CA ALA A 193 -1.00 -8.28 12.67
C ALA A 193 -0.39 -8.61 11.29
N ASN A 194 -1.23 -8.90 10.29
CA ASN A 194 -0.78 -9.41 8.99
C ASN A 194 -1.20 -8.42 7.89
N PRO A 195 -0.30 -7.54 7.44
CA PRO A 195 -0.60 -6.66 6.32
C PRO A 195 -0.77 -7.47 5.04
N ILE A 196 -1.65 -6.98 4.16
CA ILE A 196 -1.82 -7.55 2.83
C ILE A 196 -0.54 -7.32 2.03
N THR A 197 -0.23 -8.25 1.12
CA THR A 197 0.93 -8.10 0.23
C THR A 197 0.72 -6.90 -0.70
N PRO A 198 1.66 -5.95 -0.78
CA PRO A 198 1.56 -4.83 -1.72
C PRO A 198 1.36 -5.31 -3.16
N HIS A 199 0.57 -4.56 -3.92
CA HIS A 199 0.22 -4.80 -5.32
C HIS A 199 -0.56 -6.09 -5.60
N VAL A 200 -1.05 -6.75 -4.56
CA VAL A 200 -1.95 -7.91 -4.67
C VAL A 200 -3.37 -7.47 -4.32
N GLU A 201 -4.32 -7.80 -5.18
CA GLU A 201 -5.74 -7.52 -4.96
C GLU A 201 -6.34 -8.54 -3.97
N VAL A 202 -7.03 -8.03 -2.95
CA VAL A 202 -7.72 -8.80 -1.92
C VAL A 202 -9.23 -8.55 -2.06
N PRO A 203 -10.05 -9.58 -2.34
CA PRO A 203 -11.49 -9.40 -2.45
C PRO A 203 -12.10 -9.01 -1.10
N LEU A 204 -13.04 -8.08 -1.13
CA LEU A 204 -13.76 -7.61 0.05
C LEU A 204 -15.17 -8.20 0.13
N ASN A 205 -15.57 -8.52 1.36
CA ASN A 205 -16.89 -8.98 1.73
C ASN A 205 -17.62 -7.91 2.56
N ASP A 206 -18.94 -8.09 2.71
CA ASP A 206 -19.73 -7.23 3.58
C ASP A 206 -19.23 -7.29 5.03
N ASN A 207 -19.04 -6.12 5.64
CA ASN A 207 -18.49 -5.87 6.97
C ASN A 207 -16.98 -6.13 7.15
N ASP A 208 -16.23 -6.35 6.07
CA ASP A 208 -14.78 -6.38 6.15
C ASP A 208 -14.23 -5.06 6.70
N ARG A 209 -13.22 -5.16 7.56
CA ARG A 209 -12.57 -4.02 8.21
C ARG A 209 -11.18 -3.84 7.65
N ILE A 210 -10.92 -2.67 7.10
CA ILE A 210 -9.64 -2.26 6.54
C ILE A 210 -8.99 -1.32 7.56
N TYR A 211 -7.77 -1.63 8.00
CA TYR A 211 -7.00 -0.76 8.89
C TYR A 211 -5.85 -0.13 8.13
N VAL A 212 -5.69 1.18 8.31
CA VAL A 212 -4.67 2.01 7.68
C VAL A 212 -4.21 3.09 8.64
N GLY A 213 -2.96 3.53 8.50
CA GLY A 213 -2.42 4.61 9.33
C GLY A 213 -2.21 4.23 10.79
N ALA A 214 -2.46 5.17 11.70
CA ALA A 214 -2.24 5.02 13.14
C ALA A 214 -3.52 4.64 13.89
N TRP A 215 -4.69 4.99 13.37
CA TRP A 215 -5.96 4.75 14.05
C TRP A 215 -7.14 4.52 13.11
N THR A 216 -6.97 4.65 11.80
CA THR A 216 -8.11 4.67 10.90
C THR A 216 -8.59 3.26 10.58
N VAL A 217 -9.89 3.03 10.76
CA VAL A 217 -10.60 1.84 10.30
C VAL A 217 -11.66 2.23 9.28
N ILE A 218 -11.77 1.43 8.23
CA ILE A 218 -12.79 1.57 7.19
C ILE A 218 -13.57 0.27 7.14
N VAL A 219 -14.86 0.31 7.48
CA VAL A 219 -15.75 -0.84 7.36
C VAL A 219 -16.50 -0.74 6.05
N VAL A 220 -16.32 -1.71 5.16
CA VAL A 220 -17.09 -1.77 3.92
C VAL A 220 -18.41 -2.47 4.17
N ARG A 221 -19.50 -1.90 3.67
CA ARG A 221 -20.87 -2.41 3.86
C ARG A 221 -21.61 -2.48 2.55
N ARG A 222 -22.27 -3.61 2.33
CA ARG A 222 -23.19 -3.85 1.23
C ARG A 222 -24.62 -3.50 1.69
N GLY A 223 -25.29 -2.59 0.98
CA GLY A 223 -26.62 -2.06 1.30
C GLY A 223 -27.80 -2.94 0.92
#